data_AF-R6TRV3-F1
#
_entry.id   AF-R6TRV3-F1
#
_cell.length_a   1.000
_cell.length_b   1.000
_cell.length_c   1.000
_cell.angle_alpha   90.00
_cell.angle_beta   90.00
_cell.angle_gamma   90.00
#
_symmetry.space_group_name_H-M   'P 1'
#
loop_
_entity.id
_entity.type
_entity.pdbx_description
1 polymer ?
#
loop_
_entity_poly.entity_id
_entity_poly.type
_entity_poly.pdbx_seq_one_letter_code
_entity_poly.pdbx_strand_id
1 'polypeptide(L)'
;MLSGPEQMSTPKQSGKPNYRKLLRLILTFILVSGIYRLAIHFYLGWIVHVYCIGAGVLAVLYIIINRGMLKKPEKSDLPDTMSDSEKDSFIAGAAVRRERSEFILYILFSLILSVMIDLMYIWLTVNQGVKLP
;
A
#
# COMPACT_ATOMS: atom_id res chain seq x y z
N MET A 1 -45.28 -26.05 0.80
CA MET A 1 -44.91 -24.65 1.08
C MET A 1 -43.39 -24.55 1.00
N LEU A 2 -42.92 -23.46 0.42
CA LEU A 2 -41.67 -23.35 -0.34
C LEU A 2 -40.39 -23.52 0.49
N SER A 3 -39.51 -24.36 -0.04
CA SER A 3 -38.08 -24.43 0.26
C SER A 3 -37.46 -23.06 0.04
N GLY A 4 -37.02 -22.39 1.11
CA GLY A 4 -36.18 -21.20 0.99
C GLY A 4 -34.83 -21.58 0.40
N PRO A 5 -34.25 -20.79 -0.52
CA PRO A 5 -32.91 -21.07 -1.01
C PRO A 5 -31.91 -20.86 0.14
N GLU A 6 -31.26 -21.94 0.56
CA GLU A 6 -30.05 -21.89 1.35
C GLU A 6 -29.06 -20.95 0.67
N GLN A 7 -28.63 -19.92 1.38
CA GLN A 7 -27.59 -19.02 0.90
C GLN A 7 -26.29 -19.81 0.77
N MET A 8 -26.02 -20.25 -0.45
CA MET A 8 -24.79 -20.89 -0.87
C MET A 8 -23.65 -19.89 -0.64
N SER A 9 -22.87 -20.09 0.42
CA SER A 9 -21.66 -19.34 0.73
C SER A 9 -20.75 -19.35 -0.50
N THR A 10 -20.59 -18.20 -1.14
CA THR A 10 -19.69 -18.06 -2.29
C THR A 10 -18.30 -18.56 -1.92
N PRO A 11 -17.68 -19.45 -2.71
CA PRO A 11 -16.36 -19.98 -2.40
C PRO A 11 -15.35 -18.82 -2.36
N LYS A 12 -14.70 -18.70 -1.19
CA LYS A 12 -13.57 -17.82 -0.90
C LYS A 12 -12.55 -17.98 -2.02
N GLN A 13 -12.42 -16.97 -2.89
CA GLN A 13 -11.44 -16.98 -3.97
C GLN A 13 -10.04 -17.16 -3.38
N SER A 14 -9.55 -18.39 -3.35
CA SER A 14 -8.14 -18.69 -3.10
C SER A 14 -7.36 -18.31 -4.36
N GLY A 15 -7.19 -17.01 -4.58
CA GLY A 15 -6.28 -16.51 -5.59
C GLY A 15 -4.89 -17.03 -5.29
N LYS A 16 -4.26 -17.71 -6.26
CA LYS A 16 -2.88 -18.20 -6.12
C LYS A 16 -1.99 -17.02 -5.66
N PRO A 17 -1.15 -17.21 -4.63
CA PRO A 17 -0.30 -16.12 -4.13
C PRO A 17 0.61 -15.65 -5.26
N ASN A 18 0.56 -14.36 -5.57
CA ASN A 18 1.39 -13.76 -6.61
C ASN A 18 2.81 -13.53 -6.04
N TYR A 19 3.64 -14.57 -6.13
CA TYR A 19 4.99 -14.58 -5.58
C TYR A 19 5.86 -13.41 -6.08
N ARG A 20 5.64 -12.92 -7.30
CA ARG A 20 6.36 -11.75 -7.85
C ARG A 20 6.02 -10.45 -7.12
N LYS A 21 4.76 -10.28 -6.70
CA LYS A 21 4.33 -9.12 -5.91
C LYS A 21 4.87 -9.21 -4.48
N LEU A 22 4.80 -10.41 -3.89
CA LEU A 22 5.37 -10.67 -2.57
C LEU A 22 6.87 -10.40 -2.53
N LEU A 23 7.62 -10.91 -3.53
CA LEU A 23 9.05 -10.68 -3.63
C LEU A 23 9.39 -9.19 -3.77
N ARG A 24 8.67 -8.45 -4.61
CA ARG A 24 8.84 -6.98 -4.72
C ARG A 24 8.59 -6.29 -3.38
N LEU A 25 7.52 -6.64 -2.69
CA LEU A 25 7.21 -6.09 -1.37
C LEU A 25 8.32 -6.37 -0.36
N ILE A 26 8.83 -7.61 -0.31
CA ILE A 26 9.92 -8.01 0.59
C ILE A 26 11.19 -7.21 0.27
N LEU A 27 11.57 -7.11 -1.00
CA LEU A 27 12.77 -6.36 -1.42
C LEU A 27 12.65 -4.87 -1.08
N THR A 28 11.51 -4.25 -1.37
CA THR A 28 11.25 -2.86 -1.01
C THR A 28 11.28 -2.67 0.51
N PHE A 29 10.70 -3.61 1.27
CA PHE A 29 10.72 -3.57 2.72
C PHE A 29 12.13 -3.67 3.30
N ILE A 30 12.94 -4.62 2.84
CA ILE A 30 14.33 -4.77 3.27
C ILE A 30 15.12 -3.49 2.98
N LEU A 31 14.94 -2.91 1.79
CA LEU A 31 15.64 -1.68 1.40
C LEU A 31 15.25 -0.49 2.29
N VAL A 32 13.95 -0.23 2.42
CA VAL A 32 13.42 0.90 3.21
C VAL A 32 13.77 0.72 4.69
N SER A 33 13.50 -0.46 5.26
CA SER A 33 13.81 -0.73 6.66
C SER A 33 15.32 -0.75 6.93
N GLY A 34 16.14 -1.16 5.96
CA GLY A 34 17.59 -1.14 6.07
C GLY A 34 18.12 0.30 6.17
N ILE A 35 17.63 1.19 5.29
CA ILE A 35 17.98 2.62 5.33
C ILE A 35 17.54 3.24 6.67
N TYR A 36 16.33 2.92 7.15
CA TYR A 36 15.82 3.40 8.43
C TYR A 36 16.71 2.99 9.59
N ARG A 37 17.01 1.69 9.70
CA ARG A 37 17.86 1.14 10.77
C ARG A 37 19.27 1.71 10.72
N LEU A 38 19.84 1.85 9.52
CA LEU A 38 21.16 2.42 9.36
C LEU A 38 21.19 3.87 9.84
N ALA A 39 20.18 4.67 9.50
CA ALA A 39 20.09 6.06 9.94
C ALA A 39 19.91 6.19 11.46
N ILE A 40 19.13 5.32 12.09
CA ILE A 40 19.02 5.25 13.56
C ILE A 40 20.36 4.87 14.19
N HIS A 41 21.09 3.92 13.61
CA HIS A 41 22.40 3.50 14.10
C HIS A 41 23.40 4.66 14.15
N PHE A 42 23.32 5.60 13.21
CA PHE A 42 24.10 6.84 13.20
C PHE A 42 23.52 7.96 14.05
N TYR A 43 22.54 7.67 14.93
CA TYR A 43 21.89 8.63 15.83
C TYR A 43 21.29 9.85 15.13
N LEU A 44 20.82 9.67 13.88
CA LEU A 44 20.15 10.73 13.13
C LEU A 44 18.72 10.90 13.66
N GLY A 45 18.54 11.57 14.80
CA GLY A 45 17.22 11.75 15.43
C GLY A 45 16.16 12.39 14.52
N TRP A 46 16.57 13.18 13.53
CA TRP A 46 15.68 13.77 12.54
C TRP A 46 15.14 12.77 11.50
N ILE A 47 15.68 11.55 11.43
CA ILE A 47 15.29 10.56 10.43
C ILE A 47 13.81 10.19 10.54
N VAL A 48 13.28 10.14 11.78
CA VAL A 48 11.87 9.83 12.03
C VAL A 48 10.98 10.89 11.37
N HIS A 49 11.34 12.17 11.47
CA HIS A 49 10.59 13.25 10.81
C HIS A 49 10.64 13.10 9.29
N VAL A 50 11.80 12.77 8.72
CA VAL A 50 11.94 12.56 7.27
C VAL A 50 11.14 11.35 6.80
N TYR A 51 11.06 10.28 7.59
CA TYR A 51 10.22 9.13 7.32
C TYR A 51 8.73 9.47 7.37
N CYS A 52 8.28 10.20 8.40
CA CYS A 52 6.89 10.62 8.53
C CYS A 52 6.47 11.58 7.40
N ILE A 53 7.31 12.58 7.09
CA ILE A 53 7.06 13.51 5.99
C ILE A 53 7.05 12.76 4.66
N GLY A 54 8.03 11.89 4.42
CA GLY A 54 8.12 11.07 3.21
C GLY A 54 6.89 10.18 3.03
N ALA A 55 6.42 9.53 4.10
CA ALA A 55 5.19 8.74 4.07
C ALA A 55 3.96 9.61 3.75
N GLY A 56 3.85 10.80 4.36
CA GLY A 56 2.78 11.75 4.06
C GLY A 56 2.76 12.20 2.61
N VAL A 57 3.93 12.57 2.06
CA VAL A 57 4.09 12.95 0.65
C VAL A 57 3.74 11.80 -0.28
N LEU A 58 4.22 10.58 0.00
CA LEU A 58 3.90 9.40 -0.79
C LEU A 58 2.41 9.05 -0.74
N ALA A 59 1.75 9.21 0.41
CA ALA A 59 0.31 9.01 0.54
C ALA A 59 -0.48 10.01 -0.32
N VAL A 60 -0.09 11.30 -0.30
CA VAL A 60 -0.71 12.32 -1.16
C VAL A 60 -0.46 12.02 -2.64
N LEU A 61 0.77 11.67 -3.02
CA LEU A 61 1.11 11.29 -4.40
C LEU A 61 0.32 10.06 -4.86
N TYR A 62 0.15 9.07 -3.99
CA TYR A 62 -0.68 7.90 -4.27
C TYR A 62 -2.12 8.33 -4.57
N ILE A 63 -2.73 9.18 -3.72
CA ILE A 63 -4.09 9.66 -3.92
C ILE A 63 -4.22 10.43 -5.25
N ILE A 64 -3.27 11.32 -5.55
CA ILE A 64 -3.28 12.13 -6.78
C ILE A 64 -3.16 11.24 -8.04
N ILE A 65 -2.19 10.32 -8.06
CA ILE A 65 -1.91 9.46 -9.22
C ILE A 65 -3.03 8.44 -9.42
N ASN A 66 -3.52 7.86 -8.32
CA ASN A 66 -4.60 6.89 -8.36
C ASN A 66 -5.98 7.56 -8.55
N ARG A 67 -6.06 8.89 -8.39
CA ARG A 67 -7.30 9.69 -8.38
C ARG A 67 -8.38 9.10 -7.46
N GLY A 68 -7.96 8.51 -6.34
CA GLY A 68 -8.86 7.83 -5.41
C GLY A 68 -9.53 6.55 -5.94
N MET A 69 -9.18 6.06 -7.13
CA MET A 69 -9.84 4.89 -7.72
C MET A 69 -9.33 3.58 -7.11
N LEU A 70 -10.19 2.85 -6.41
CA LEU A 70 -9.85 1.54 -5.85
C LEU A 70 -9.96 0.40 -6.88
N LYS A 71 -10.67 0.63 -7.99
CA LYS A 71 -10.94 -0.36 -9.04
C LYS A 71 -10.64 0.24 -10.41
N LYS A 72 -10.46 -0.64 -11.40
CA LYS A 72 -10.32 -0.21 -12.80
C LYS A 72 -11.66 0.43 -13.21
N PRO A 73 -11.67 1.69 -13.67
CA PRO A 73 -12.89 2.37 -14.08
C PRO A 73 -13.42 1.76 -15.37
N GLU A 74 -14.73 1.55 -15.44
CA GLU A 74 -15.46 1.23 -16.66
C GLU A 74 -16.01 2.51 -17.30
N LYS A 75 -16.39 2.47 -18.59
CA LYS A 75 -16.94 3.66 -19.29
C LYS A 75 -18.19 4.20 -18.61
N SER A 76 -18.98 3.33 -17.99
CA SER A 76 -20.17 3.65 -17.22
C SER A 76 -19.88 4.36 -15.89
N ASP A 77 -18.69 4.19 -15.34
CA ASP A 77 -18.28 4.83 -14.08
C ASP A 77 -17.82 6.28 -14.28
N LEU A 78 -17.70 6.72 -15.55
CA LEU A 78 -17.19 8.03 -15.93
C LEU A 78 -18.35 9.00 -16.18
N PRO A 79 -18.19 10.29 -15.82
CA PRO A 79 -19.23 11.30 -15.98
C PRO A 79 -19.78 11.37 -17.41
N ASP A 80 -21.09 11.55 -17.55
CA ASP A 80 -21.74 11.74 -18.85
C ASP A 80 -21.37 13.07 -19.52
N THR A 81 -20.77 13.99 -18.77
CA THR A 81 -20.20 15.24 -19.29
C THR A 81 -18.90 15.02 -20.08
N MET A 82 -18.30 13.83 -19.99
CA MET A 82 -17.07 13.49 -20.68
C MET A 82 -17.39 12.84 -22.03
N SER A 83 -16.79 13.32 -23.11
CA SER A 83 -16.98 12.74 -24.44
C SER A 83 -16.43 11.31 -24.52
N ASP A 84 -16.93 10.50 -25.46
CA ASP A 84 -16.49 9.10 -25.60
C ASP A 84 -14.98 8.98 -25.86
N SER A 85 -14.40 9.93 -26.60
CA SER A 85 -12.95 9.99 -26.87
C SER A 85 -12.14 10.28 -25.59
N GLU A 86 -12.64 11.16 -24.73
CA GLU A 86 -12.02 11.45 -23.43
C GLU A 86 -12.12 10.25 -22.48
N LYS A 87 -13.27 9.56 -22.46
CA LYS A 87 -13.46 8.32 -21.67
C LYS A 87 -12.47 7.24 -22.13
N ASP A 88 -12.28 7.06 -23.43
CA ASP A 88 -11.32 6.11 -23.99
C ASP A 88 -9.88 6.46 -23.62
N SER A 89 -9.50 7.74 -23.72
CA SER A 89 -8.17 8.20 -23.32
C SER A 89 -7.91 7.98 -21.82
N PHE A 90 -8.93 8.17 -20.98
CA PHE A 90 -8.84 7.99 -19.54
C PHE A 90 -8.60 6.52 -19.15
N ILE A 91 -9.32 5.61 -19.79
CA ILE A 91 -9.20 4.16 -19.59
C ILE A 91 -7.85 3.66 -20.11
N ALA A 92 -7.39 4.14 -21.26
CA ALA A 92 -6.08 3.80 -21.82
C ALA A 92 -4.94 4.16 -20.84
N GLY A 93 -5.02 5.33 -20.19
CA GLY A 93 -4.06 5.75 -19.18
C GLY A 93 -4.16 5.04 -17.83
N ALA A 94 -5.22 4.26 -17.58
CA ALA A 94 -5.47 3.66 -16.27
C ALA A 94 -4.44 2.60 -15.88
N ALA A 95 -3.90 1.84 -16.84
CA ALA A 95 -2.88 0.83 -16.57
C ALA A 95 -1.58 1.45 -16.04
N VAL A 96 -1.12 2.54 -16.67
CA VAL A 96 0.09 3.26 -16.26
C VAL A 96 -0.09 3.91 -14.88
N ARG A 97 -1.25 4.53 -14.62
CA ARG A 97 -1.56 5.08 -13.29
C ARG A 97 -1.54 3.99 -12.22
N ARG A 98 -2.13 2.83 -12.52
CA ARG A 98 -2.16 1.69 -11.61
C ARG A 98 -0.75 1.19 -11.29
N GLU A 99 0.09 0.97 -12.29
CA GLU A 99 1.48 0.52 -12.08
C GLU A 99 2.29 1.49 -11.22
N ARG A 100 2.20 2.80 -11.51
CA ARG A 100 2.87 3.83 -10.71
C ARG A 100 2.35 3.89 -9.28
N SER A 101 1.03 3.83 -9.10
CA SER A 101 0.40 3.83 -7.77
C SER A 101 0.76 2.57 -6.98
N GLU A 102 0.89 1.41 -7.65
CA GLU A 102 1.28 0.15 -7.02
C GLU A 102 2.72 0.24 -6.49
N PHE A 103 3.63 0.84 -7.26
CA PHE A 103 5.01 1.09 -6.81
C PHE A 103 5.08 2.01 -5.58
N ILE A 104 4.33 3.12 -5.61
CA ILE A 104 4.24 4.03 -4.46
C ILE A 104 3.68 3.31 -3.23
N LEU A 105 2.68 2.46 -3.42
CA LEU A 105 2.06 1.69 -2.34
C LEU A 105 3.04 0.70 -1.71
N TYR A 106 3.90 0.03 -2.50
CA TYR A 106 4.95 -0.83 -1.94
C TYR A 106 5.87 -0.04 -1.00
N ILE A 107 6.35 1.13 -1.43
CA ILE A 107 7.23 1.97 -0.60
C ILE A 107 6.50 2.47 0.64
N LEU A 108 5.27 2.98 0.48
CA LEU A 108 4.47 3.51 1.59
C LEU A 108 4.18 2.43 2.63
N PHE A 109 3.78 1.24 2.19
CA PHE A 109 3.55 0.11 3.08
C PHE A 109 4.83 -0.30 3.82
N SER A 110 5.97 -0.35 3.11
CA SER A 110 7.27 -0.64 3.73
C SER A 110 7.68 0.40 4.78
N LEU A 111 7.44 1.69 4.53
CA LEU A 111 7.70 2.77 5.49
C LEU A 111 6.87 2.58 6.76
N ILE A 112 5.55 2.41 6.60
CA ILE A 112 4.62 2.24 7.71
C ILE A 112 4.99 1.00 8.52
N LEU A 113 5.22 -0.13 7.86
CA LEU A 113 5.56 -1.38 8.52
C LEU A 113 6.89 -1.28 9.29
N SER A 114 7.88 -0.60 8.74
CA SER A 114 9.18 -0.40 9.40
C SER A 114 9.02 0.38 10.71
N VAL A 115 8.27 1.49 10.68
CA VAL A 115 7.96 2.28 11.89
C VAL A 115 7.11 1.49 12.88
N MET A 116 6.13 0.73 12.41
CA MET A 116 5.30 -0.12 13.28
C MET A 116 6.12 -1.18 14.03
N ILE A 117 7.08 -1.82 13.35
CA ILE A 117 7.98 -2.79 13.98
C ILE A 117 8.84 -2.12 15.06
N ASP A 118 9.32 -0.91 14.79
CA ASP A 118 10.11 -0.12 15.73
C ASP A 118 9.30 0.27 16.97
N LEU A 119 8.07 0.77 16.78
CA LEU A 119 7.14 1.06 17.88
C LEU A 119 6.80 -0.18 18.69
N MET A 120 6.61 -1.34 18.03
CA MET A 120 6.37 -2.61 18.70
C MET A 120 7.60 -3.03 19.53
N TYR A 121 8.81 -2.83 19.00
CA TYR A 121 10.06 -3.10 19.71
C TYR A 121 10.21 -2.21 20.95
N ILE A 122 9.96 -0.91 20.82
CA ILE A 122 9.97 0.03 21.95
C ILE A 122 8.91 -0.37 22.99
N TRP A 123 7.70 -0.70 22.57
CA TRP A 123 6.64 -1.12 23.49
C TRP A 123 7.00 -2.40 24.25
N LEU A 124 7.55 -3.42 23.56
CA LEU A 124 7.99 -4.67 24.19
C LEU A 124 9.15 -4.46 25.17
N THR A 125 10.13 -3.63 24.80
CA THR A 125 11.31 -3.37 25.64
C THR A 125 10.97 -2.50 26.85
N VAL A 126 10.18 -1.44 26.67
CA VAL A 126 9.83 -0.47 27.72
C VAL A 126 8.76 -0.99 28.67
N ASN A 127 7.66 -1.57 28.16
CA ASN A 127 6.53 -1.97 29.01
C ASN A 127 6.62 -3.40 29.53
N GLN A 128 7.18 -4.32 28.74
CA GLN A 128 7.24 -5.73 29.12
C GLN A 128 8.61 -6.11 29.72
N GLY A 129 9.55 -5.16 29.81
CA GLY A 129 10.90 -5.41 30.34
C GLY A 129 11.68 -6.46 29.55
N VAL A 130 11.24 -6.79 28.33
CA VAL A 130 11.89 -7.78 27.49
C VAL A 130 13.18 -7.17 26.96
N LYS A 131 14.30 -7.51 27.58
CA LYS A 131 15.63 -7.30 27.01
C LYS A 131 15.81 -8.34 25.90
N LEU A 132 15.36 -8.00 24.69
CA LEU A 132 15.74 -8.76 23.50
C LEU A 132 17.26 -8.61 23.32
N PRO A 133 17.97 -9.69 22.92
CA PRO A 133 19.43 -9.72 22.82
C PRO A 133 19.99 -8.64 21.88
#